data_AF-A0A936IWZ5-F1
#
_entry.id   AF-A0A936IWZ5-F1
#
_cell.length_a   1.000
_cell.length_b   1.000
_cell.length_c   1.000
_cell.angle_alpha   90.00
_cell.angle_beta   90.00
_cell.angle_gamma   90.00
#
_symmetry.space_group_name_H-M   'P 1'
#
loop_
_entity.id
_entity.type
_entity.pdbx_description
1 polymer ?
#
loop_
_entity_poly.entity_id
_entity_poly.type
_entity_poly.pdbx_seq_one_letter_code
_entity_poly.pdbx_strand_id
1 'polypeptide(L)'
;MTEDRRYTLAVIKNFVVHEKQNRFIGFIESRRDDLLDELFIDERNLNQETLIKVPSGKSASFVIDEMKKMGATDHVYLMSHHSDLDGKFTSLEDAIESVFGRHFGALLYCVNSGFGYYEDGETSRYILRAISKEQM
;
A
#
# COMPACT_ATOMS: atom_id res chain seq x y z
N MET A 1 13.08 2.28 16.98
CA MET A 1 12.48 2.04 15.65
C MET A 1 11.32 3.02 15.52
N THR A 2 11.35 3.90 14.52
CA THR A 2 10.24 4.84 14.25
C THR A 2 9.03 4.06 13.72
N GLU A 3 7.83 4.61 13.88
CA GLU A 3 6.60 3.99 13.35
C GLU A 3 6.68 3.87 11.83
N ASP A 4 7.13 4.93 11.15
CA ASP A 4 7.35 4.94 9.71
C ASP A 4 8.21 3.76 9.21
N ARG A 5 9.38 3.54 9.81
CA ARG A 5 10.25 2.39 9.48
C ARG A 5 9.53 1.06 9.69
N ARG A 6 8.82 0.92 10.82
CA ARG A 6 8.10 -0.31 11.17
C ARG A 6 7.06 -0.67 10.11
N TYR A 7 6.25 0.29 9.69
CA TYR A 7 5.16 0.01 8.75
C TYR A 7 5.62 -0.02 7.29
N THR A 8 6.64 0.74 6.90
CA THR A 8 7.32 0.52 5.61
C THR A 8 7.85 -0.91 5.52
N LEU A 9 8.50 -1.42 6.59
CA LEU A 9 8.96 -2.81 6.61
C LEU A 9 7.80 -3.82 6.51
N ALA A 10 6.68 -3.57 7.18
CA ALA A 10 5.49 -4.41 7.10
C ALA A 10 4.90 -4.45 5.68
N VAL A 11 4.80 -3.30 5.01
CA VAL A 11 4.38 -3.21 3.60
C VAL A 11 5.28 -4.06 2.71
N ILE A 12 6.60 -3.86 2.81
CA ILE A 12 7.57 -4.61 2.00
C ILE A 12 7.45 -6.12 2.25
N LYS A 13 7.32 -6.53 3.51
CA LYS A 13 7.24 -7.96 3.85
C LYS A 13 5.95 -8.63 3.42
N ASN A 14 4.84 -7.90 3.38
CA ASN A 14 3.53 -8.45 3.06
C ASN A 14 3.22 -8.39 1.56
N PHE A 15 3.63 -7.33 0.87
CA PHE A 15 3.12 -7.03 -0.47
C PHE A 15 4.19 -6.95 -1.55
N VAL A 16 5.49 -6.81 -1.24
CA VAL A 16 6.53 -6.71 -2.27
C VAL A 16 7.05 -8.10 -2.63
N VAL A 17 7.32 -8.32 -3.93
CA VAL A 17 7.92 -9.57 -4.44
C VAL A 17 9.20 -9.93 -3.70
N HIS A 18 9.41 -11.22 -3.43
CA HIS A 18 10.44 -11.66 -2.48
C HIS A 18 11.84 -11.20 -2.87
N GLU A 19 12.17 -11.25 -4.15
CA GLU A 19 13.45 -10.86 -4.73
C GLU A 19 13.80 -9.37 -4.55
N LYS A 20 12.80 -8.50 -4.40
CA LYS A 20 13.00 -7.05 -4.19
C LYS A 20 13.03 -6.64 -2.72
N GLN A 21 12.51 -7.47 -1.81
CA GLN A 21 12.38 -7.10 -0.40
C GLN A 21 13.70 -6.65 0.23
N ASN A 22 14.78 -7.41 0.06
CA ASN A 22 16.07 -7.07 0.67
C ASN A 22 16.61 -5.73 0.17
N ARG A 23 16.43 -5.44 -1.13
CA ARG A 23 16.81 -4.17 -1.74
C ARG A 23 15.99 -3.01 -1.15
N PHE A 24 14.67 -3.14 -1.10
CA PHE A 24 13.77 -2.10 -0.59
C PHE A 24 13.96 -1.83 0.90
N ILE A 25 14.22 -2.89 1.69
CA ILE A 25 14.55 -2.75 3.11
C ILE A 25 15.83 -1.92 3.29
N GLY A 26 16.80 -2.08 2.39
CA GLY A 26 18.03 -1.29 2.36
C GLY A 26 17.84 0.18 1.95
N PHE A 27 16.62 0.59 1.54
CA PHE A 27 16.31 1.97 1.14
C PHE A 27 15.60 2.77 2.24
N ILE A 28 14.90 2.11 3.17
CA ILE A 28 13.99 2.74 4.14
C ILE A 28 14.60 3.93 4.89
N GLU A 29 15.87 3.87 5.28
CA GLU A 29 16.48 4.89 6.16
C GLU A 29 17.06 6.10 5.44
N SER A 30 17.49 5.95 4.18
CA SER A 30 18.34 6.94 3.52
C SER A 30 17.99 7.21 2.07
N ARG A 31 17.06 6.44 1.51
CA ARG A 31 16.70 6.47 0.09
C ARG A 31 15.18 6.27 -0.05
N ARG A 32 14.42 7.07 0.69
CA ARG A 32 12.94 7.05 0.66
C ARG A 32 12.43 7.26 -0.75
N ASP A 33 12.93 8.28 -1.44
CA ASP A 33 12.50 8.60 -2.81
C ASP A 33 12.79 7.45 -3.79
N ASP A 34 14.00 6.86 -3.75
CA ASP A 34 14.33 5.69 -4.60
C ASP A 34 13.39 4.49 -4.33
N LEU A 35 12.96 4.30 -3.07
CA LEU A 35 11.99 3.27 -2.71
C LEU A 35 10.62 3.58 -3.31
N LEU A 36 10.12 4.81 -3.21
CA LEU A 36 8.81 5.19 -3.73
C LEU A 36 8.81 5.14 -5.26
N ASP A 37 9.83 5.71 -5.91
CA ASP A 37 10.00 5.69 -7.37
C ASP A 37 9.95 4.26 -7.91
N GLU A 38 10.69 3.34 -7.28
CA GLU A 38 10.68 1.95 -7.73
C GLU A 38 9.42 1.19 -7.33
N LEU A 39 8.78 1.51 -6.21
CA LEU A 39 7.56 0.82 -5.77
C LEU A 39 6.37 1.14 -6.69
N PHE A 40 6.22 2.40 -7.09
CA PHE A 40 5.03 2.91 -7.79
C PHE A 40 5.16 2.92 -9.33
N ILE A 41 6.32 2.59 -9.88
CA ILE A 41 6.53 2.50 -11.33
C ILE A 41 5.73 1.35 -11.96
N ASP A 42 5.50 0.26 -11.23
CA ASP A 42 4.95 -0.97 -11.80
C ASP A 42 4.39 -1.90 -10.72
N GLU A 43 3.16 -2.40 -10.90
CA GLU A 43 2.57 -3.33 -9.94
C GLU A 43 3.30 -4.67 -9.87
N ARG A 44 4.14 -5.02 -10.87
CA ARG A 44 5.00 -6.23 -10.86
C ARG A 44 6.03 -6.21 -9.74
N ASN A 45 6.24 -5.07 -9.10
CA ASN A 45 7.04 -4.97 -7.87
C ASN A 45 6.30 -5.51 -6.64
N LEU A 46 4.98 -5.70 -6.75
CA LEU A 46 4.15 -6.31 -5.74
C LEU A 46 3.96 -7.81 -6.01
N ASN A 47 3.75 -8.59 -4.94
CA ASN A 47 3.38 -9.98 -5.03
C ASN A 47 1.99 -10.08 -5.67
N GLN A 48 1.93 -10.63 -6.88
CA GLN A 48 0.72 -10.70 -7.69
C GLN A 48 -0.40 -11.50 -7.01
N GLU A 49 -0.08 -12.45 -6.14
CA GLU A 49 -1.06 -13.22 -5.35
C GLU A 49 -1.77 -12.38 -4.28
N THR A 50 -1.22 -11.21 -3.94
CA THR A 50 -1.82 -10.27 -2.97
C THR A 50 -2.74 -9.26 -3.64
N LEU A 51 -2.77 -9.19 -4.97
CA LEU A 51 -3.47 -8.15 -5.72
C LEU A 51 -4.91 -8.55 -6.07
N ILE A 52 -5.85 -7.67 -5.73
CA ILE A 52 -7.25 -7.75 -6.15
C ILE A 52 -7.55 -6.50 -6.98
N LYS A 53 -7.65 -6.65 -8.31
CA LYS A 53 -7.89 -5.53 -9.23
C LYS A 53 -9.22 -4.83 -8.89
N VAL A 54 -9.17 -3.52 -8.67
CA VAL A 54 -10.38 -2.69 -8.56
C VAL A 54 -10.96 -2.51 -9.97
N PRO A 55 -12.24 -2.85 -10.22
CA PRO A 55 -12.83 -2.67 -11.54
C PRO A 55 -12.81 -1.20 -11.99
N SER A 56 -12.61 -0.98 -13.28
CA SER A 56 -12.67 0.36 -13.87
C SER A 56 -14.03 1.03 -13.63
N GLY A 57 -14.03 2.34 -13.40
CA GLY A 57 -15.25 3.14 -13.19
C GLY A 57 -15.85 3.03 -11.78
N LYS A 58 -15.20 2.34 -10.84
CA LYS A 58 -15.59 2.33 -9.42
C LYS A 58 -15.14 3.61 -8.71
N SER A 59 -15.84 3.95 -7.62
CA SER A 59 -15.57 5.12 -6.78
C SER A 59 -14.66 4.78 -5.59
N ALA A 60 -14.15 5.82 -4.92
CA ALA A 60 -13.50 5.71 -3.62
C ALA A 60 -14.37 4.98 -2.58
N SER A 61 -15.66 5.35 -2.50
CA SER A 61 -16.62 4.70 -1.59
C SER A 61 -16.77 3.20 -1.82
N PHE A 62 -16.76 2.75 -3.08
CA PHE A 62 -16.76 1.33 -3.40
C PHE A 62 -15.54 0.62 -2.81
N VAL A 63 -14.35 1.21 -2.92
CA VAL A 63 -13.12 0.62 -2.38
C VAL A 63 -13.17 0.54 -0.86
N ILE A 64 -13.60 1.62 -0.19
CA ILE A 64 -13.77 1.66 1.27
C ILE A 64 -14.72 0.55 1.72
N ASP A 65 -15.89 0.43 1.08
CA ASP A 65 -16.88 -0.59 1.42
C ASP A 65 -16.34 -2.01 1.25
N GLU A 66 -15.65 -2.28 0.15
CA GLU A 66 -15.07 -3.60 -0.11
C GLU A 66 -13.97 -3.93 0.89
N MET A 67 -13.07 -2.99 1.19
CA MET A 67 -12.01 -3.19 2.18
C MET A 67 -12.59 -3.46 3.58
N LYS A 68 -13.62 -2.71 4.01
CA LYS A 68 -14.31 -2.95 5.28
C LYS A 68 -14.97 -4.33 5.33
N LYS A 69 -15.66 -4.75 4.25
CA LYS A 69 -16.27 -6.10 4.16
C LYS A 69 -15.22 -7.21 4.27
N MET A 70 -14.02 -6.98 3.76
CA MET A 70 -12.91 -7.94 3.84
C MET A 70 -12.24 -7.98 5.21
N GLY A 71 -12.54 -7.04 6.11
CA GLY A 71 -11.97 -6.98 7.45
C GLY A 71 -10.79 -6.01 7.61
N ALA A 72 -10.64 -5.04 6.70
CA ALA A 72 -9.68 -3.96 6.88
C ALA A 72 -9.98 -3.14 8.15
N THR A 73 -8.95 -2.86 8.93
CA THR A 73 -9.01 -1.98 10.09
C THR A 73 -9.00 -0.51 9.65
N ASP A 74 -9.52 0.36 10.50
CA ASP A 74 -9.62 1.79 10.19
C ASP A 74 -8.30 2.55 10.36
N HIS A 75 -7.33 2.03 11.12
CA HIS A 75 -6.04 2.70 11.29
C HIS A 75 -5.11 2.40 10.09
N VAL A 76 -4.79 3.42 9.30
CA VAL A 76 -4.07 3.28 8.03
C VAL A 76 -2.75 4.05 8.04
N TYR A 77 -1.68 3.40 7.59
CA TYR A 77 -0.38 3.98 7.30
C TYR A 77 -0.25 4.30 5.79
N LEU A 78 0.36 5.43 5.44
CA LEU A 78 0.49 5.90 4.05
C LEU A 78 1.95 5.89 3.56
N MET A 79 2.14 5.36 2.35
CA MET A 79 3.33 5.56 1.53
C MET A 79 2.92 6.28 0.25
N SER A 80 3.55 7.41 -0.08
CA SER A 80 3.15 8.23 -1.23
C SER A 80 4.26 9.17 -1.69
N HIS A 81 4.28 9.51 -2.98
CA HIS A 81 5.09 10.64 -3.48
C HIS A 81 4.62 12.00 -2.96
N HIS A 82 3.39 12.12 -2.43
CA HIS A 82 2.92 13.35 -1.83
C HIS A 82 3.47 13.48 -0.39
N SER A 83 4.40 14.41 -0.18
CA SER A 83 5.11 14.57 1.11
C SER A 83 4.19 14.86 2.29
N ASP A 84 3.05 15.52 2.07
CA ASP A 84 2.05 15.72 3.13
C ASP A 84 1.27 14.45 3.51
N LEU A 85 1.41 13.35 2.76
CA LEU A 85 0.78 12.06 3.05
C LEU A 85 1.81 11.01 3.49
N ASP A 86 3.02 11.06 2.92
CA ASP A 86 4.05 10.05 3.15
C ASP A 86 4.42 9.89 4.63
N GLY A 87 4.43 8.66 5.10
CA GLY A 87 4.81 8.32 6.47
C GLY A 87 3.75 8.63 7.54
N LYS A 88 2.57 9.13 7.15
CA LYS A 88 1.50 9.52 8.09
C LYS A 88 0.49 8.41 8.35
N PHE A 89 -0.36 8.65 9.35
CA PHE A 89 -1.47 7.80 9.71
C PHE A 89 -2.78 8.57 9.67
N THR A 90 -3.85 7.92 9.21
CA THR A 90 -5.21 8.45 9.28
C THR A 90 -6.25 7.32 9.28
N SER A 91 -7.54 7.66 9.19
CA SER A 91 -8.65 6.71 9.01
C SER A 91 -8.63 6.07 7.61
N LEU A 92 -9.30 4.94 7.41
CA LEU A 92 -9.40 4.31 6.08
C LEU A 92 -10.12 5.22 5.08
N GLU A 93 -11.15 5.91 5.53
CA GLU A 93 -11.94 6.85 4.73
C GLU A 93 -11.07 8.01 4.25
N ASP A 94 -10.44 8.73 5.17
CA ASP A 94 -9.58 9.87 4.84
C ASP A 94 -8.40 9.44 3.96
N ALA A 95 -7.81 8.27 4.24
CA ALA A 95 -6.69 7.76 3.47
C ALA A 95 -7.09 7.52 2.01
N ILE A 96 -8.19 6.80 1.77
CA ILE A 96 -8.65 6.53 0.40
C ILE A 96 -9.07 7.83 -0.30
N GLU A 97 -9.81 8.71 0.37
CA GLU A 97 -10.24 9.98 -0.24
C GLU A 97 -9.07 10.91 -0.59
N SER A 98 -7.99 10.86 0.19
CA SER A 98 -6.78 11.65 -0.07
C SER A 98 -6.00 11.20 -1.31
N VAL A 99 -6.08 9.91 -1.68
CA VAL A 99 -5.29 9.35 -2.78
C VAL A 99 -6.09 9.00 -4.01
N PHE A 100 -7.35 8.56 -3.88
CA PHE A 100 -8.07 7.90 -4.96
C PHE A 100 -8.16 8.75 -6.24
N GLY A 101 -7.51 8.27 -7.31
CA GLY A 101 -7.52 8.93 -8.61
C GLY A 101 -6.72 10.23 -8.65
N ARG A 102 -5.73 10.38 -7.78
CA ARG A 102 -4.79 11.50 -7.81
C ARG A 102 -3.56 11.23 -8.65
N HIS A 103 -3.28 9.96 -8.99
CA HIS A 103 -2.28 9.56 -9.99
C HIS A 103 -0.83 9.92 -9.63
N PHE A 104 -0.52 10.05 -8.33
CA PHE A 104 0.86 10.29 -7.87
C PHE A 104 1.54 9.04 -7.32
N GLY A 105 0.92 7.86 -7.35
CA GLY A 105 1.46 6.65 -6.73
C GLY A 105 1.25 6.64 -5.21
N ALA A 106 0.47 5.69 -4.72
CA ALA A 106 0.21 5.55 -3.30
C ALA A 106 -0.01 4.10 -2.88
N LEU A 107 0.48 3.77 -1.68
CA LEU A 107 0.17 2.52 -1.00
C LEU A 107 -0.32 2.82 0.40
N LEU A 108 -1.52 2.35 0.70
CA LEU A 108 -2.15 2.41 2.01
C LEU A 108 -2.03 1.04 2.68
N TYR A 109 -1.69 1.02 3.96
CA TYR A 109 -1.63 -0.20 4.75
C TYR A 109 -2.52 -0.10 5.98
N CYS A 110 -3.54 -0.96 6.05
CA CYS A 110 -4.39 -1.11 7.21
C CYS A 110 -3.63 -1.89 8.30
N VAL A 111 -3.31 -1.19 9.39
CA VAL A 111 -2.44 -1.68 10.45
C VAL A 111 -3.04 -2.91 11.12
N ASN A 112 -2.25 -3.99 11.19
CA ASN A 112 -2.61 -5.28 11.81
C ASN A 112 -3.74 -6.07 11.13
N SER A 113 -4.28 -5.63 9.99
CA SER A 113 -5.31 -6.39 9.26
C SER A 113 -4.77 -7.18 8.07
N GLY A 114 -3.56 -6.86 7.59
CA GLY A 114 -3.01 -7.47 6.38
C GLY A 114 -3.66 -6.95 5.09
N PHE A 115 -4.49 -5.92 5.16
CA PHE A 115 -5.11 -5.28 4.00
C PHE A 115 -4.41 -3.99 3.62
N GLY A 116 -4.55 -3.61 2.36
CA GLY A 116 -4.06 -2.34 1.86
C GLY A 116 -4.76 -1.92 0.58
N TYR A 117 -4.34 -0.79 0.06
CA TYR A 117 -4.77 -0.27 -1.23
C TYR A 117 -3.54 0.24 -1.96
N TYR A 118 -3.52 0.06 -3.27
CA TYR A 118 -2.47 0.56 -4.14
C TYR A 118 -3.10 1.27 -5.32
N GLU A 119 -2.56 2.41 -5.68
CA GLU A 119 -2.69 2.99 -7.01
C GLU A 119 -1.32 3.30 -7.59
N ASP A 120 -1.13 2.96 -8.87
CA ASP A 120 0.03 3.41 -9.62
C ASP A 120 -0.12 4.91 -9.99
N GLY A 121 0.93 5.49 -10.57
CA GLY A 121 0.88 6.84 -11.12
C GLY A 121 0.03 6.97 -12.40
N GLU A 122 -0.67 5.92 -12.83
CA GLU A 122 -1.39 5.88 -14.10
C GLU A 122 -2.87 5.54 -13.93
N THR A 123 -3.25 4.26 -13.99
CA THR A 123 -4.67 3.85 -13.99
C THR A 123 -4.96 2.61 -13.16
N SER A 124 -3.95 1.85 -12.75
CA SER A 124 -4.18 0.60 -12.03
C SER A 124 -4.42 0.86 -10.56
N ARG A 125 -5.50 0.27 -10.06
CA ARG A 125 -5.89 0.30 -8.66
C ARG A 125 -6.11 -1.11 -8.18
N TYR A 126 -5.57 -1.42 -7.01
CA TYR A 126 -5.64 -2.74 -6.41
C TYR A 126 -6.00 -2.62 -4.93
N ILE A 127 -6.90 -3.49 -4.46
CA ILE A 127 -6.95 -3.84 -3.04
C ILE A 127 -5.86 -4.87 -2.81
N LEU A 128 -5.10 -4.69 -1.74
CA LEU A 128 -4.04 -5.60 -1.32
C LEU A 128 -4.55 -6.49 -0.19
N ARG A 129 -4.26 -7.78 -0.27
CA ARG A 129 -4.52 -8.75 0.80
C ARG A 129 -3.30 -9.63 1.02
N ALA A 130 -2.69 -9.50 2.19
CA ALA A 130 -1.56 -10.32 2.57
C ALA A 130 -1.98 -11.80 2.60
N ILE A 131 -1.10 -12.66 2.12
CA ILE A 131 -1.32 -14.11 2.21
C ILE A 131 -1.09 -14.50 3.66
N SER A 132 -2.10 -15.08 4.30
CA SER A 132 -1.95 -15.67 5.62
C SER A 132 -0.78 -16.65 5.59
N LYS A 133 0.26 -16.40 6.41
CA LYS A 133 1.31 -17.38 6.66
C LYS A 133 0.78 -18.46 7.59
N GLU A 134 -0.26 -19.17 7.19
CA GLU A 134 -0.64 -20.42 7.82
C GLU A 134 0.06 -21.55 7.06
N GLN A 135 1.01 -22.18 7.78
CA GLN A 135 1.68 -23.43 7.46
C GLN A 135 2.69 -23.37 6.29
N MET A 136 3.90 -22.95 6.64
CA MET A 136 5.11 -23.56 6.10
C MET A 136 5.67 -24.52 7.14
#